data_AF-A0A819ULM5-F1
#
_entry.id   AF-A0A819ULM5-F1
#
_cell.length_a   1.000
_cell.length_b   1.000
_cell.length_c   1.000
_cell.angle_alpha   90.00
_cell.angle_beta   90.00
_cell.angle_gamma   90.00
#
_symmetry.space_group_name_H-M   'P 1'
#
loop_
_entity.id
_entity.type
_entity.pdbx_description
1 polymer ?
#
loop_
_entity_poly.entity_id
_entity_poly.type
_entity_poly.pdbx_seq_one_letter_code
_entity_poly.pdbx_strand_id
1 'polypeptide(L)'
;MNRHHIIFKYDSIKDDLAIQLAFNSTLSDDPKNWIKWHTEDINQRREQNLPDDYLYKKDTKQINFNDFINKELDGLKPGQRKIIFVCFTKKFIHEIKVAQLAGKVAENSAYHHGQQSLTNRIVGLAQNFLGSNNINFLVLAGQFGTRLHDGNDAPSPPYIFTRLSPLALSSFNKNDEPLLLYLNEDGISIEPEWYGPVSRTVLVNGAQGVGTGYSTDIPSYYPLILSNNMKYYIRQERERQRQLNNRTSQLKKISRYNDRTRGVINDVCAKLDETSIEITDLPIGTWT
;
A
#
# COMPACT_ATOMS: atom_id res chain seq x y z
N MET A 1 35.23 29.35 -2.14
CA MET A 1 34.07 28.48 -2.50
C MET A 1 33.18 28.24 -1.27
N ASN A 2 32.77 29.30 -0.54
CA ASN A 2 32.14 29.12 0.79
C ASN A 2 30.61 29.03 0.76
N ARG A 3 29.97 29.18 -0.40
CA ARG A 3 28.50 29.30 -0.55
C ARG A 3 27.72 28.01 -0.28
N HIS A 4 28.40 26.88 -0.17
CA HIS A 4 27.81 25.54 0.04
C HIS A 4 28.47 24.77 1.19
N HIS A 5 29.26 25.44 2.04
CA HIS A 5 29.91 24.82 3.19
C HIS A 5 29.15 25.21 4.47
N ILE A 6 28.40 24.26 5.02
CA ILE A 6 27.66 24.41 6.28
C ILE A 6 28.39 23.59 7.34
N ILE A 7 28.85 24.26 8.40
CA ILE A 7 29.51 23.62 9.54
C ILE A 7 28.45 23.38 10.60
N PHE A 8 28.14 22.11 10.87
CA PHE A 8 27.32 21.73 12.00
C PHE A 8 28.07 22.06 13.30
N LYS A 9 27.39 22.77 14.21
CA LYS A 9 27.89 23.02 15.57
C LYS A 9 27.02 22.23 16.53
N TYR A 10 27.67 21.42 17.36
CA TYR A 10 27.07 20.91 18.59
C TYR A 10 27.02 22.06 19.60
N ASP A 11 25.85 22.29 20.18
CA ASP A 11 25.56 23.38 21.10
C ASP A 11 25.21 22.85 22.50
N SER A 12 24.46 21.75 22.62
CA SER A 12 24.07 21.21 23.92
C SER A 12 23.60 19.75 23.91
N ILE A 13 23.35 19.21 25.11
CA ILE A 13 22.69 17.91 25.37
C ILE A 13 21.37 17.73 24.59
N LYS A 14 20.71 18.81 24.15
CA LYS A 14 19.54 18.71 23.28
C LYS A 14 19.86 18.07 21.92
N ASP A 15 21.07 18.26 21.42
CA ASP A 15 21.54 17.67 20.16
C ASP A 15 21.77 16.16 20.34
N ASP A 16 22.35 15.75 21.48
CA ASP A 16 22.46 14.32 21.84
C ASP A 16 21.08 13.67 21.95
N LEU A 17 20.13 14.33 22.61
CA LEU A 17 18.74 13.86 22.72
C LEU A 17 18.04 13.80 21.37
N ALA A 18 18.30 14.74 20.45
CA ALA A 18 17.76 14.71 19.09
C ALA A 18 18.35 13.57 18.25
N ILE A 19 19.65 13.29 18.40
CA ILE A 19 20.34 12.14 17.76
C ILE A 19 19.79 10.83 18.32
N GLN A 20 19.61 10.73 19.65
CA GLN A 20 19.00 9.56 20.28
C GLN A 20 17.55 9.37 19.83
N LEU A 21 16.74 10.43 19.79
CA LEU A 21 15.36 10.38 19.26
C LEU A 21 15.32 9.89 17.81
N ALA A 22 16.25 10.31 16.96
CA ALA A 22 16.26 9.97 15.55
C ALA A 22 16.75 8.53 15.25
N PHE A 23 17.70 8.01 16.04
CA PHE A 23 18.45 6.78 15.69
C PHE A 23 18.46 5.68 16.76
N ASN A 24 17.97 5.91 17.98
CA ASN A 24 17.95 4.87 19.01
C ASN A 24 16.77 3.89 18.80
N SER A 25 17.09 2.67 18.39
CA SER A 25 16.10 1.60 18.14
C SER A 25 15.29 1.17 19.36
N THR A 26 15.75 1.46 20.60
CA THR A 26 14.98 1.17 21.82
C THR A 26 13.86 2.18 22.11
N LEU A 27 13.96 3.39 21.58
CA LEU A 27 12.99 4.47 21.78
C LEU A 27 11.95 4.47 20.66
N SER A 28 11.20 3.38 20.47
CA SER A 28 10.28 3.28 19.32
C SER A 28 9.04 4.17 19.41
N ASP A 29 8.67 4.64 20.61
CA ASP A 29 7.48 5.47 20.85
C ASP A 29 7.74 6.97 20.73
N ASP A 30 8.96 7.44 21.02
CA ASP A 30 9.28 8.87 20.96
C ASP A 30 9.24 9.43 19.52
N PRO A 31 9.73 8.72 18.47
CA PRO A 31 9.51 9.09 17.07
C PRO A 31 8.04 9.13 16.68
N LYS A 32 7.19 8.23 17.22
CA LYS A 32 5.74 8.25 16.96
C LYS A 32 5.12 9.54 17.51
N ASN A 33 5.47 9.88 18.75
CA ASN A 33 5.02 11.10 19.42
C ASN A 33 5.53 12.36 18.68
N TRP A 34 6.78 12.36 18.23
CA TRP A 34 7.37 13.45 17.46
C TRP A 34 6.72 13.62 16.08
N ILE A 35 6.50 12.53 15.32
CA ILE A 35 5.79 12.56 14.03
C ILE A 35 4.35 13.08 14.21
N LYS A 36 3.66 12.60 15.25
CA LYS A 36 2.30 13.03 15.58
C LYS A 36 2.26 14.52 15.91
N TRP A 37 3.10 14.98 16.83
CA TRP A 37 3.22 16.41 17.18
C TRP A 37 3.56 17.26 15.96
N HIS A 38 4.51 16.85 15.13
CA HIS A 38 4.91 17.58 13.94
C HIS A 38 3.75 17.70 12.93
N THR A 39 2.97 16.63 12.77
CA THR A 39 1.74 16.64 11.95
C THR A 39 0.67 17.57 12.52
N GLU A 40 0.52 17.61 13.85
CA GLU A 40 -0.43 18.49 14.54
C GLU A 40 -0.02 19.98 14.46
N ASP A 41 1.26 20.31 14.64
CA ASP A 41 1.82 21.67 14.49
C ASP A 41 1.70 22.18 13.04
N ILE A 42 2.01 21.33 12.06
CA ILE A 42 1.75 21.58 10.63
C ILE A 42 0.28 21.97 10.40
N ASN A 43 -0.67 21.25 10.99
CA ASN A 43 -2.09 21.51 10.79
C ASN A 43 -2.56 22.79 11.50
N GLN A 44 -2.11 23.05 12.72
CA GLN A 44 -2.46 24.28 13.46
C GLN A 44 -1.93 25.55 12.79
N ARG A 45 -0.70 25.54 12.26
CA ARG A 45 -0.14 26.69 11.53
C ARG A 45 -0.95 27.01 10.27
N ARG A 46 -1.41 25.97 9.57
CA ARG A 46 -2.30 26.09 8.39
C ARG A 46 -3.66 26.70 8.72
N GLU A 47 -4.27 26.30 9.83
CA GLU A 47 -5.55 26.90 10.29
C GLU A 47 -5.43 28.40 10.57
N GLN A 48 -4.26 28.86 11.02
CA GLN A 48 -4.00 30.26 11.35
C GLN A 48 -3.49 31.10 10.17
N ASN A 49 -3.41 30.54 8.94
CA ASN A 49 -2.74 31.14 7.78
C ASN A 49 -1.28 31.58 8.06
N LEU A 50 -0.62 30.96 9.04
CA LEU A 50 0.80 31.18 9.28
C LEU A 50 1.61 30.47 8.19
N PRO A 51 2.78 31.00 7.79
CA PRO A 51 3.62 30.32 6.82
C PRO A 51 4.09 28.98 7.37
N ASP A 52 3.68 27.87 6.74
CA ASP A 52 4.19 26.54 7.08
C ASP A 52 5.73 26.53 7.04
N ASP A 53 6.35 26.00 8.09
CA ASP A 53 7.80 25.84 8.19
C ASP A 53 8.20 24.51 7.53
N TYR A 54 8.62 24.59 6.27
CA TYR A 54 8.91 23.44 5.42
C TYR A 54 10.17 23.66 4.60
N LEU A 55 10.77 22.55 4.16
CA LEU A 55 11.63 22.58 2.99
C LEU A 55 10.80 22.79 1.71
N TYR A 56 9.81 21.93 1.38
CA TYR A 56 8.87 22.13 0.25
C TYR A 56 7.44 21.59 0.53
N LYS A 57 6.43 22.05 -0.21
CA LYS A 57 4.98 22.00 0.13
C LYS A 57 4.20 21.04 -0.82
N LYS A 58 2.88 20.79 -0.77
CA LYS A 58 1.72 21.73 -0.83
C LYS A 58 0.34 21.01 -0.60
N ASP A 59 -0.77 21.77 -0.67
CA ASP A 59 -2.21 21.44 -0.79
C ASP A 59 -2.75 20.08 -0.27
N THR A 60 -3.27 20.04 0.97
CA THR A 60 -4.32 19.10 1.41
C THR A 60 -5.15 19.74 2.53
N LYS A 61 -6.48 19.53 2.58
CA LYS A 61 -7.42 20.42 3.32
C LYS A 61 -8.11 19.88 4.59
N GLN A 62 -7.98 18.60 4.96
CA GLN A 62 -8.36 18.03 6.27
C GLN A 62 -7.99 16.54 6.34
N ILE A 63 -7.69 16.00 7.54
CA ILE A 63 -7.58 14.55 7.81
C ILE A 63 -7.97 14.27 9.27
N ASN A 64 -8.97 13.41 9.48
CA ASN A 64 -9.36 12.85 10.78
C ASN A 64 -8.84 11.40 10.93
N PHE A 65 -8.88 10.81 12.13
CA PHE A 65 -8.42 9.42 12.36
C PHE A 65 -9.19 8.37 11.51
N ASN A 66 -10.43 8.69 11.12
CA ASN A 66 -11.23 7.86 10.21
C ASN A 66 -10.77 7.96 8.75
N ASP A 67 -10.08 9.05 8.37
CA ASP A 67 -9.57 9.26 7.01
C ASP A 67 -8.20 8.59 6.81
N PHE A 68 -7.43 8.35 7.87
CA PHE A 68 -6.22 7.51 7.82
C PHE A 68 -6.57 6.07 7.42
N ILE A 69 -7.60 5.48 8.03
CA ILE A 69 -8.15 4.16 7.66
C ILE A 69 -8.74 4.15 6.24
N ASN A 70 -9.19 5.32 5.72
CA ASN A 70 -9.81 5.45 4.40
C ASN A 70 -8.90 6.10 3.32
N LYS A 71 -7.59 6.25 3.54
CA LYS A 71 -6.64 6.67 2.48
C LYS A 71 -5.88 5.52 1.81
N GLU A 72 -5.86 4.31 2.39
CA GLU A 72 -5.39 3.09 1.72
C GLU A 72 -6.54 2.29 1.08
N LEU A 73 -7.47 2.97 0.38
CA LEU A 73 -8.60 2.30 -0.29
C LEU A 73 -8.14 1.28 -1.35
N ASP A 74 -7.08 1.63 -2.09
CA ASP A 74 -6.50 0.79 -3.14
C ASP A 74 -5.41 -0.18 -2.63
N GLY A 75 -4.91 -0.01 -1.40
CA GLY A 75 -3.79 -0.78 -0.86
C GLY A 75 -2.46 -0.58 -1.61
N LEU A 76 -2.33 0.48 -2.41
CA LEU A 76 -1.14 0.76 -3.21
C LEU A 76 -0.23 1.77 -2.51
N LYS A 77 1.05 1.48 -2.40
CA LYS A 77 2.07 2.49 -2.07
C LYS A 77 2.18 3.48 -3.24
N PRO A 78 2.59 4.76 -3.02
CA PRO A 78 2.66 5.76 -4.10
C PRO A 78 3.42 5.29 -5.35
N GLY A 79 4.56 4.62 -5.19
CA GLY A 79 5.31 4.05 -6.32
C GLY A 79 4.59 2.91 -7.07
N GLN A 80 3.71 2.16 -6.42
CA GLN A 80 2.84 1.18 -7.09
C GLN A 80 1.69 1.89 -7.81
N ARG A 81 1.11 2.93 -7.20
CA ARG A 81 0.05 3.75 -7.81
C ARG A 81 0.53 4.46 -9.07
N LYS A 82 1.74 5.03 -9.07
CA LYS A 82 2.43 5.58 -10.24
C LYS A 82 2.53 4.58 -11.40
N ILE A 83 2.86 3.31 -11.12
CA ILE A 83 2.89 2.23 -12.13
C ILE A 83 1.48 1.99 -12.70
N ILE A 84 0.49 1.80 -11.84
CA ILE A 84 -0.90 1.52 -12.24
C ILE A 84 -1.50 2.68 -13.04
N PHE A 85 -1.26 3.93 -12.64
CA PHE A 85 -1.68 5.14 -13.34
C PHE A 85 -1.16 5.20 -14.79
N VAL A 86 0.13 4.95 -15.01
CA VAL A 86 0.71 4.95 -16.35
C VAL A 86 0.21 3.75 -17.17
N CYS A 87 -0.03 2.60 -16.54
CA CYS A 87 -0.64 1.44 -17.19
C CYS A 87 -2.08 1.69 -17.66
N PHE A 88 -2.92 2.39 -16.88
CA PHE A 88 -4.26 2.81 -17.30
C PHE A 88 -4.20 3.88 -18.39
N THR A 89 -3.41 4.93 -18.18
CA THR A 89 -3.31 6.08 -19.10
C THR A 89 -2.80 5.66 -20.49
N LYS A 90 -1.78 4.80 -20.56
CA LYS A 90 -1.20 4.30 -21.82
C LYS A 90 -1.85 3.00 -22.33
N LYS A 91 -2.76 2.39 -21.56
CA LYS A 91 -3.46 1.13 -21.87
C LYS A 91 -2.53 0.00 -22.33
N PHE A 92 -1.62 -0.46 -21.47
CA PHE A 92 -0.74 -1.59 -21.77
C PHE A 92 -1.49 -2.94 -21.74
N ILE A 93 -2.35 -3.15 -22.74
CA ILE A 93 -3.10 -4.39 -22.98
C ILE A 93 -2.19 -5.46 -23.61
N HIS A 94 -1.24 -5.02 -24.45
CA HIS A 94 -0.19 -5.87 -25.01
C HIS A 94 1.06 -5.89 -24.14
N GLU A 95 1.88 -6.92 -24.31
CA GLU A 95 3.11 -7.11 -23.56
C GLU A 95 4.16 -6.03 -23.84
N ILE A 96 4.76 -5.52 -22.77
CA ILE A 96 5.86 -4.56 -22.77
C ILE A 96 6.98 -5.07 -21.86
N LYS A 97 8.24 -4.87 -22.22
CA LYS A 97 9.38 -5.25 -21.36
C LYS A 97 9.30 -4.49 -20.04
N VAL A 98 9.58 -5.15 -18.92
CA VAL A 98 9.55 -4.50 -17.58
C VAL A 98 10.50 -3.30 -17.53
N ALA A 99 11.69 -3.41 -18.10
CA ALA A 99 12.62 -2.28 -18.21
C ALA A 99 12.05 -1.06 -18.98
N GLN A 100 11.30 -1.32 -20.07
CA GLN A 100 10.65 -0.27 -20.87
C GLN A 100 9.45 0.35 -20.14
N LEU A 101 8.67 -0.47 -19.43
CA LEU A 101 7.58 0.02 -18.59
C LEU A 101 8.12 0.92 -17.47
N ALA A 102 9.19 0.52 -16.78
CA ALA A 102 9.81 1.33 -15.74
C ALA A 102 10.27 2.70 -16.26
N GLY A 103 10.85 2.76 -17.47
CA GLY A 103 11.21 4.03 -18.11
C GLY A 103 10.00 4.93 -18.39
N LYS A 104 8.91 4.37 -18.94
CA LYS A 104 7.66 5.11 -19.17
C LYS A 104 7.00 5.56 -17.87
N VAL A 105 7.09 4.78 -16.80
CA VAL A 105 6.57 5.20 -15.49
C VAL A 105 7.37 6.37 -14.95
N ALA A 106 8.70 6.33 -15.01
CA ALA A 106 9.55 7.45 -14.59
C ALA A 106 9.21 8.76 -15.34
N GLU A 107 9.08 8.69 -16.66
CA GLU A 107 8.71 9.81 -17.54
C GLU A 107 7.31 10.38 -17.24
N ASN A 108 6.28 9.51 -17.12
CA ASN A 108 4.88 9.94 -17.11
C ASN A 108 4.27 10.09 -15.70
N SER A 109 5.06 9.95 -14.63
CA SER A 109 4.56 10.03 -13.25
C SER A 109 5.50 10.72 -12.27
N ALA A 110 6.54 11.44 -12.74
CA ALA A 110 7.52 12.12 -11.90
C ALA A 110 8.09 11.21 -10.78
N TYR A 111 8.68 10.06 -11.17
CA TYR A 111 9.25 9.12 -10.18
C TYR A 111 10.75 9.38 -9.95
N HIS A 112 11.10 9.85 -8.76
CA HIS A 112 12.46 10.30 -8.45
C HIS A 112 13.37 9.26 -7.76
N HIS A 113 12.86 8.10 -7.35
CA HIS A 113 13.63 7.12 -6.55
C HIS A 113 14.35 6.03 -7.38
N GLY A 114 14.74 6.35 -8.62
CA GLY A 114 15.51 5.47 -9.50
C GLY A 114 14.74 4.32 -10.18
N GLN A 115 15.13 3.98 -11.40
CA GLN A 115 14.44 3.00 -12.25
C GLN A 115 14.45 1.57 -11.68
N GLN A 116 15.51 1.17 -10.95
CA GLN A 116 15.59 -0.15 -10.31
C GLN A 116 14.48 -0.34 -9.26
N SER A 117 14.16 0.71 -8.49
CA SER A 117 13.07 0.68 -7.50
C SER A 117 11.70 0.50 -8.17
N LEU A 118 11.44 1.22 -9.27
CA LEU A 118 10.23 0.99 -10.09
C LEU A 118 10.16 -0.44 -10.62
N THR A 119 11.29 -0.95 -11.08
CA THR A 119 11.37 -2.27 -11.69
C THR A 119 11.03 -3.38 -10.69
N ASN A 120 11.60 -3.34 -9.49
CA ASN A 120 11.28 -4.30 -8.43
C ASN A 120 9.79 -4.20 -8.03
N ARG A 121 9.21 -2.98 -8.01
CA ARG A 121 7.77 -2.77 -7.78
C ARG A 121 6.90 -3.34 -8.90
N ILE A 122 7.32 -3.26 -10.17
CA ILE A 122 6.61 -3.86 -11.31
C ILE A 122 6.61 -5.38 -11.19
N VAL A 123 7.75 -5.99 -10.86
CA VAL A 123 7.86 -7.44 -10.63
C VAL A 123 6.94 -7.86 -9.49
N GLY A 124 6.99 -7.17 -8.34
CA GLY A 124 6.12 -7.45 -7.18
C GLY A 124 4.62 -7.28 -7.45
N LEU A 125 4.22 -6.37 -8.35
CA LEU A 125 2.82 -6.21 -8.78
C LEU A 125 2.33 -7.30 -9.76
N ALA A 126 3.26 -8.08 -10.33
CA ALA A 126 2.99 -9.12 -11.32
C ALA A 126 3.04 -10.55 -10.73
N GLN A 127 3.84 -10.76 -9.67
CA GLN A 127 4.01 -12.04 -8.97
C GLN A 127 2.69 -12.66 -8.51
N ASN A 128 2.58 -13.99 -8.61
CA ASN A 128 1.37 -14.76 -8.27
C ASN A 128 1.66 -16.10 -7.56
N PHE A 129 2.87 -16.32 -7.05
CA PHE A 129 3.20 -17.52 -6.28
C PHE A 129 2.54 -17.47 -4.89
N LEU A 130 2.40 -18.63 -4.24
CA LEU A 130 1.78 -18.75 -2.92
C LEU A 130 2.45 -17.84 -1.89
N GLY A 131 1.67 -16.95 -1.27
CA GLY A 131 2.17 -15.93 -0.33
C GLY A 131 2.44 -14.56 -0.94
N SER A 132 2.36 -14.39 -2.26
CA SER A 132 2.39 -13.09 -2.94
C SER A 132 0.98 -12.50 -3.14
N ASN A 133 0.61 -12.07 -4.35
CA ASN A 133 -0.69 -11.45 -4.62
C ASN A 133 -1.79 -12.50 -4.85
N ASN A 134 -2.94 -12.34 -4.16
CA ASN A 134 -4.17 -13.10 -4.49
C ASN A 134 -4.80 -12.62 -5.81
N ILE A 135 -4.63 -11.35 -6.17
CA ILE A 135 -4.97 -10.78 -7.48
C ILE A 135 -3.81 -9.89 -7.92
N ASN A 136 -2.98 -10.39 -8.85
CA ASN A 136 -1.93 -9.60 -9.48
C ASN A 136 -2.54 -8.57 -10.47
N PHE A 137 -2.16 -7.30 -10.30
CA PHE A 137 -2.64 -6.23 -11.18
C PHE A 137 -1.92 -6.18 -12.52
N LEU A 138 -0.71 -6.73 -12.57
CA LEU A 138 0.05 -6.95 -13.78
C LEU A 138 0.14 -8.46 -14.08
N VAL A 139 0.14 -8.83 -15.35
CA VAL A 139 0.38 -10.21 -15.78
C VAL A 139 1.88 -10.43 -15.92
N LEU A 140 2.37 -11.54 -15.38
CA LEU A 140 3.71 -12.04 -15.65
C LEU A 140 3.77 -12.71 -17.04
N ALA A 141 4.68 -12.25 -17.90
CA ALA A 141 5.00 -12.89 -19.17
C ALA A 141 6.51 -13.19 -19.20
N GLY A 142 6.85 -14.44 -18.90
CA GLY A 142 8.20 -14.89 -18.53
C GLY A 142 8.27 -15.28 -17.04
N GLN A 143 9.48 -15.56 -16.55
CA GLN A 143 9.71 -15.87 -15.14
C GLN A 143 9.65 -14.60 -14.30
N PHE A 144 8.88 -14.57 -13.21
CA PHE A 144 8.77 -13.42 -12.29
C PHE A 144 9.20 -13.78 -10.85
N GLY A 145 9.93 -14.90 -10.75
CA GLY A 145 10.34 -15.51 -9.50
C GLY A 145 9.26 -16.43 -8.91
N THR A 146 9.65 -17.23 -7.93
CA THR A 146 8.88 -18.37 -7.40
C THR A 146 8.93 -18.43 -5.86
N ARG A 147 8.11 -19.31 -5.27
CA ARG A 147 8.11 -19.59 -3.82
C ARG A 147 9.42 -20.18 -3.28
N LEU A 148 10.36 -20.57 -4.16
CA LEU A 148 11.67 -21.10 -3.74
C LEU A 148 12.53 -19.98 -3.12
N HIS A 149 12.48 -18.77 -3.68
CA HIS A 149 13.40 -17.67 -3.32
C HIS A 149 12.67 -16.35 -3.00
N ASP A 150 11.42 -16.39 -2.55
CA ASP A 150 10.58 -15.18 -2.33
C ASP A 150 10.51 -14.28 -3.58
N GLY A 151 10.46 -14.91 -4.76
CA GLY A 151 10.50 -14.20 -6.03
C GLY A 151 11.83 -13.51 -6.40
N ASN A 152 12.88 -13.62 -5.58
CA ASN A 152 14.20 -13.05 -5.87
C ASN A 152 14.96 -13.80 -6.98
N ASP A 153 14.46 -14.97 -7.39
CA ASP A 153 14.85 -15.73 -8.58
C ASP A 153 14.26 -15.17 -9.89
N ALA A 154 13.64 -13.98 -9.85
CA ALA A 154 13.25 -13.25 -11.05
C ALA A 154 14.50 -12.86 -11.89
N PRO A 155 14.53 -13.19 -13.21
CA PRO A 155 15.61 -12.82 -14.10
C PRO A 155 15.61 -11.31 -14.39
N SER A 156 16.68 -10.81 -15.01
CA SER A 156 16.85 -9.36 -15.12
C SER A 156 15.80 -8.69 -16.03
N PRO A 157 15.43 -7.44 -15.74
CA PRO A 157 14.24 -6.78 -16.30
C PRO A 157 14.15 -6.61 -17.83
N PRO A 158 15.25 -6.57 -18.60
CA PRO A 158 15.19 -6.53 -20.07
C PRO A 158 14.68 -7.81 -20.74
N TYR A 159 14.62 -8.94 -20.00
CA TYR A 159 14.24 -10.26 -20.51
C TYR A 159 12.80 -10.68 -20.17
N ILE A 160 12.13 -9.91 -19.30
CA ILE A 160 10.76 -10.20 -18.84
C ILE A 160 9.77 -9.16 -19.33
N PHE A 161 8.56 -9.63 -19.59
CA PHE A 161 7.47 -8.84 -20.17
C PHE A 161 6.29 -8.82 -19.22
N THR A 162 5.50 -7.77 -19.31
CA THR A 162 4.30 -7.61 -18.50
C THR A 162 3.24 -6.83 -19.26
N ARG A 163 2.00 -6.90 -18.78
CA ARG A 163 0.85 -6.15 -19.29
C ARG A 163 -0.17 -5.99 -18.18
N LEU A 164 -1.10 -5.07 -18.34
CA LEU A 164 -2.18 -4.87 -17.39
C LEU A 164 -3.09 -6.12 -17.31
N SER A 165 -3.42 -6.54 -16.09
CA SER A 165 -4.32 -7.67 -15.85
C SER A 165 -5.76 -7.27 -16.20
N PRO A 166 -6.54 -8.14 -16.89
CA PRO A 166 -7.98 -7.94 -17.05
C PRO A 166 -8.70 -7.79 -15.71
N LEU A 167 -8.19 -8.42 -14.64
CA LEU A 167 -8.72 -8.26 -13.29
C LEU A 167 -8.40 -6.88 -12.68
N ALA A 168 -7.31 -6.21 -13.08
CA ALA A 168 -7.08 -4.83 -12.67
C ALA A 168 -8.11 -3.89 -13.32
N LEU A 169 -8.37 -4.06 -14.63
CA LEU A 169 -9.37 -3.28 -15.36
C LEU A 169 -10.81 -3.48 -14.85
N SER A 170 -11.14 -4.62 -14.26
CA SER A 170 -12.45 -4.83 -13.61
C SER A 170 -12.46 -4.44 -12.13
N SER A 171 -11.30 -4.42 -11.46
CA SER A 171 -11.17 -3.95 -10.07
C SER A 171 -11.25 -2.43 -9.96
N PHE A 172 -10.79 -1.69 -10.98
CA PHE A 172 -10.81 -0.23 -11.02
C PHE A 172 -11.69 0.24 -12.17
N ASN A 173 -12.89 0.69 -11.86
CA ASN A 173 -13.88 1.07 -12.87
C ASN A 173 -13.52 2.42 -13.50
N LYS A 174 -13.38 2.43 -14.83
CA LYS A 174 -13.02 3.63 -15.59
C LYS A 174 -13.98 4.82 -15.38
N ASN A 175 -15.25 4.54 -15.09
CA ASN A 175 -16.24 5.60 -14.83
C ASN A 175 -15.96 6.39 -13.54
N ASP A 176 -15.10 5.86 -12.66
CA ASP A 176 -14.71 6.54 -11.42
C ASP A 176 -13.52 7.49 -11.63
N GLU A 177 -12.78 7.40 -12.77
CA GLU A 177 -11.63 8.28 -13.10
C GLU A 177 -11.94 9.78 -12.91
N PRO A 178 -13.08 10.35 -13.38
CA PRO A 178 -13.38 11.77 -13.22
C PRO A 178 -13.69 12.20 -11.77
N LEU A 179 -13.83 11.25 -10.85
CA LEU A 179 -14.07 11.49 -9.42
C LEU A 179 -12.77 11.48 -8.60
N LEU A 180 -11.64 11.07 -9.21
CA LEU A 180 -10.36 10.95 -8.51
C LEU A 180 -9.64 12.30 -8.45
N LEU A 181 -9.01 12.59 -7.31
CA LEU A 181 -8.16 13.76 -7.12
C LEU A 181 -6.75 13.46 -7.66
N TYR A 182 -6.49 13.83 -8.90
CA TYR A 182 -5.17 13.75 -9.53
C TYR A 182 -4.20 14.78 -8.95
N LEU A 183 -2.99 14.33 -8.61
CA LEU A 183 -1.91 15.20 -8.14
C LEU A 183 -1.24 15.91 -9.32
N ASN A 184 -0.58 17.04 -9.04
CA ASN A 184 0.18 17.81 -10.03
C ASN A 184 1.61 18.03 -9.53
N GLU A 185 2.59 17.74 -10.38
CA GLU A 185 4.02 17.89 -10.09
C GLU A 185 4.69 18.54 -11.31
N ASP A 186 5.38 19.66 -11.09
CA ASP A 186 6.00 20.50 -12.14
C ASP A 186 5.09 20.84 -13.35
N GLY A 187 3.78 21.00 -13.09
CA GLY A 187 2.76 21.29 -14.12
C GLY A 187 2.20 20.06 -14.83
N ILE A 188 2.76 18.87 -14.57
CA ILE A 188 2.31 17.59 -15.12
C ILE A 188 1.26 16.99 -14.18
N SER A 189 0.11 16.56 -14.73
CA SER A 189 -0.84 15.73 -13.99
C SER A 189 -0.28 14.32 -13.85
N ILE A 190 -0.07 13.89 -12.61
CA ILE A 190 0.47 12.57 -12.25
C ILE A 190 -0.66 11.70 -11.68
N GLU A 191 -0.34 10.68 -10.87
CA GLU A 191 -1.32 9.75 -10.30
C GLU A 191 -2.30 10.42 -9.31
N PRO A 192 -3.47 9.80 -9.04
CA PRO A 192 -4.38 10.30 -8.01
C PRO A 192 -3.88 10.00 -6.59
N GLU A 193 -4.42 10.70 -5.58
CA GLU A 193 -4.11 10.39 -4.17
C GLU A 193 -4.35 8.91 -3.83
N TRP A 194 -5.43 8.35 -4.37
CA TRP A 194 -5.86 6.96 -4.23
C TRP A 194 -6.80 6.60 -5.39
N TYR A 195 -6.88 5.32 -5.72
CA TYR A 195 -7.95 4.78 -6.57
C TYR A 195 -9.12 4.25 -5.72
N GLY A 196 -10.33 4.30 -6.27
CA GLY A 196 -11.52 3.67 -5.68
C GLY A 196 -11.81 2.30 -6.30
N PRO A 197 -11.24 1.19 -5.79
CA PRO A 197 -11.53 -0.13 -6.34
C PRO A 197 -12.93 -0.63 -5.95
N VAL A 198 -13.51 -1.46 -6.83
CA VAL A 198 -14.81 -2.14 -6.64
C VAL A 198 -14.78 -3.14 -5.47
N SER A 199 -13.59 -3.63 -5.09
CA SER A 199 -13.35 -4.51 -3.94
C SER A 199 -12.23 -3.94 -3.06
N ARG A 200 -12.17 -4.33 -1.79
CA ARG A 200 -11.12 -3.90 -0.86
C ARG A 200 -9.77 -4.54 -1.20
N THR A 201 -9.04 -3.99 -2.17
CA THR A 201 -7.79 -4.55 -2.69
C THR A 201 -6.68 -4.65 -1.64
N VAL A 202 -6.64 -3.72 -0.68
CA VAL A 202 -5.76 -3.79 0.51
C VAL A 202 -5.97 -5.05 1.35
N LEU A 203 -7.20 -5.59 1.40
CA LEU A 203 -7.48 -6.88 2.05
C LEU A 203 -7.28 -8.05 1.10
N VAL A 204 -7.42 -7.86 -0.22
CA VAL A 204 -7.19 -8.93 -1.20
C VAL A 204 -5.73 -9.36 -1.20
N ASN A 205 -4.80 -8.41 -1.39
CA ASN A 205 -3.36 -8.68 -1.53
C ASN A 205 -2.57 -8.45 -0.24
N GLY A 206 -3.24 -8.06 0.84
CA GLY A 206 -2.58 -7.61 2.06
C GLY A 206 -1.85 -6.27 1.85
N ALA A 207 -1.13 -5.85 2.89
CA ALA A 207 -0.23 -4.71 2.85
C ALA A 207 0.84 -4.84 3.92
N GLN A 208 2.11 -4.83 3.51
CA GLN A 208 3.25 -4.84 4.43
C GLN A 208 4.08 -3.59 4.22
N GLY A 209 4.50 -2.92 5.29
CA GLY A 209 5.33 -1.72 5.22
C GLY A 209 5.97 -1.38 6.55
N VAL A 210 7.21 -0.87 6.48
CA VAL A 210 7.94 -0.34 7.65
C VAL A 210 8.35 1.09 7.32
N GLY A 211 8.08 1.99 8.26
CA GLY A 211 8.53 3.38 8.25
C GLY A 211 9.10 3.77 9.61
N THR A 212 9.49 5.03 9.76
CA THR A 212 10.00 5.52 11.05
C THR A 212 8.87 5.54 12.09
N GLY A 213 9.03 4.79 13.18
CA GLY A 213 8.06 4.69 14.27
C GLY A 213 6.82 3.82 13.98
N TYR A 214 6.49 3.50 12.73
CA TYR A 214 5.27 2.76 12.39
C TYR A 214 5.54 1.59 11.43
N SER A 215 4.80 0.50 11.62
CA SER A 215 4.78 -0.66 10.72
C SER A 215 3.35 -1.11 10.45
N THR A 216 3.08 -1.48 9.20
CA THR A 216 1.81 -2.05 8.73
C THR A 216 2.07 -3.50 8.34
N ASP A 217 1.23 -4.40 8.83
CA ASP A 217 1.17 -5.80 8.39
C ASP A 217 -0.31 -6.22 8.34
N ILE A 218 -0.82 -6.37 7.11
CA ILE A 218 -2.20 -6.76 6.81
C ILE A 218 -2.13 -8.05 5.98
N PRO A 219 -2.68 -9.18 6.45
CA PRO A 219 -2.66 -10.42 5.71
C PRO A 219 -3.63 -10.40 4.51
N SER A 220 -3.34 -11.23 3.51
CA SER A 220 -4.15 -11.40 2.31
C SER A 220 -5.39 -12.27 2.58
N TYR A 221 -6.57 -11.83 2.11
CA TYR A 221 -7.86 -12.51 2.26
C TYR A 221 -8.43 -12.96 0.92
N TYR A 222 -9.11 -14.11 0.91
CA TYR A 222 -9.67 -14.69 -0.30
C TYR A 222 -10.77 -13.79 -0.93
N PRO A 223 -10.66 -13.37 -2.21
CA PRO A 223 -11.55 -12.38 -2.81
C PRO A 223 -13.05 -12.70 -2.76
N LEU A 224 -13.43 -13.98 -2.83
CA LEU A 224 -14.85 -14.36 -2.79
C LEU A 224 -15.46 -14.17 -1.39
N ILE A 225 -14.69 -14.37 -0.32
CA ILE A 225 -15.14 -14.08 1.05
C ILE A 225 -15.36 -12.58 1.23
N LEU A 226 -14.41 -11.76 0.77
CA LEU A 226 -14.55 -10.29 0.78
C LEU A 226 -15.77 -9.83 -0.03
N SER A 227 -15.97 -10.36 -1.24
CA SER A 227 -17.13 -10.05 -2.09
C SER A 227 -18.46 -10.42 -1.43
N ASN A 228 -18.53 -11.58 -0.78
CA ASN A 228 -19.73 -12.02 -0.08
C ASN A 228 -20.01 -11.16 1.17
N ASN A 229 -18.97 -10.78 1.93
CA ASN A 229 -19.09 -9.87 3.06
C ASN A 229 -19.54 -8.47 2.63
N MET A 230 -19.03 -7.94 1.50
CA MET A 230 -19.51 -6.67 0.93
C MET A 230 -20.98 -6.75 0.50
N LYS A 231 -21.39 -7.83 -0.19
CA LYS A 231 -22.80 -8.05 -0.55
C LYS A 231 -23.71 -8.14 0.69
N TYR A 232 -23.26 -8.81 1.75
CA TYR A 232 -23.97 -8.91 3.02
C TYR A 232 -24.11 -7.54 3.69
N TYR A 233 -23.02 -6.77 3.77
CA TYR A 233 -23.02 -5.41 4.32
C TYR A 233 -23.97 -4.48 3.56
N ILE A 234 -23.96 -4.51 2.21
CA ILE A 234 -24.87 -3.72 1.37
C ILE A 234 -26.34 -4.11 1.60
N ARG A 235 -26.65 -5.40 1.81
CA ARG A 235 -28.01 -5.85 2.15
C ARG A 235 -28.44 -5.34 3.52
N GLN A 236 -27.61 -5.53 4.54
CA GLN A 236 -27.87 -5.07 5.91
C GLN A 236 -28.06 -3.55 5.97
N GLU A 237 -27.22 -2.78 5.29
CA GLU A 237 -27.34 -1.32 5.27
C GLU A 237 -28.63 -0.87 4.55
N ARG A 238 -29.02 -1.53 3.45
CA ARG A 238 -30.32 -1.28 2.80
C ARG A 238 -31.51 -1.59 3.71
N GLU A 239 -31.44 -2.66 4.49
CA GLU A 239 -32.47 -3.01 5.48
C GLU A 239 -32.49 -2.01 6.64
N ARG A 240 -31.33 -1.59 7.15
CA ARG A 240 -31.22 -0.53 8.16
C ARG A 240 -31.82 0.79 7.69
N GLN A 241 -31.54 1.21 6.45
CA GLN A 241 -32.11 2.43 5.87
C GLN A 241 -33.63 2.33 5.68
N ARG A 242 -34.15 1.16 5.27
CA ARG A 242 -35.61 0.90 5.23
C ARG A 242 -36.25 1.00 6.61
N GLN A 243 -35.60 0.46 7.65
CA GLN A 243 -36.08 0.56 9.03
C GLN A 243 -36.05 2.02 9.52
N LEU A 244 -34.97 2.76 9.24
CA LEU A 244 -34.81 4.16 9.61
C LEU A 244 -35.90 5.06 8.96
N ASN A 245 -36.22 4.80 7.70
CA ASN A 245 -37.25 5.53 6.95
C ASN A 245 -38.69 5.19 7.38
N ASN A 246 -38.90 4.08 8.12
CA ASN A 246 -40.22 3.60 8.55
C ASN A 246 -40.63 4.05 9.97
N ARG A 247 -40.11 5.20 10.43
CA ARG A 247 -40.41 5.97 11.66
C ARG A 247 -39.79 5.50 13.00
N THR A 248 -39.39 6.52 13.78
CA THR A 248 -39.23 6.56 15.25
C THR A 248 -38.99 5.22 15.97
N SER A 249 -37.72 4.82 16.09
CA SER A 249 -37.27 3.84 17.10
C SER A 249 -35.76 3.99 17.35
N GLN A 250 -35.34 3.76 18.59
CA GLN A 250 -33.97 3.99 19.05
C GLN A 250 -32.93 3.15 18.30
N LEU A 251 -31.78 3.77 17.98
CA LEU A 251 -30.60 3.09 17.47
C LEU A 251 -30.06 2.10 18.50
N LYS A 252 -30.31 0.79 18.30
CA LYS A 252 -29.62 -0.25 19.06
C LYS A 252 -28.15 -0.30 18.66
N LYS A 253 -27.28 0.08 19.59
CA LYS A 253 -25.81 0.01 19.45
C LYS A 253 -25.39 -1.46 19.37
N ILE A 254 -25.02 -1.94 18.18
CA ILE A 254 -24.45 -3.28 18.01
C ILE A 254 -22.99 -3.23 18.46
N SER A 255 -22.73 -3.67 19.69
CA SER A 255 -21.37 -3.92 20.19
C SER A 255 -21.09 -5.42 20.24
N ARG A 256 -20.05 -5.84 19.50
CA ARG A 256 -19.14 -6.97 19.77
C ARG A 256 -18.21 -7.14 18.57
N TYR A 257 -17.03 -6.56 18.65
CA TYR A 257 -15.86 -7.15 18.00
C TYR A 257 -15.24 -8.13 19.01
N ASN A 258 -14.84 -9.31 18.55
CA ASN A 258 -14.04 -10.22 19.36
C ASN A 258 -12.57 -9.89 19.10
N ASP A 259 -11.85 -9.44 20.14
CA ASP A 259 -10.43 -9.10 20.07
C ASP A 259 -9.54 -10.35 19.97
N ARG A 260 -9.53 -10.97 18.79
CA ARG A 260 -8.57 -12.02 18.42
C ARG A 260 -7.83 -11.60 17.15
N THR A 261 -6.81 -10.78 17.34
CA THR A 261 -5.90 -10.30 16.29
C THR A 261 -4.80 -11.29 15.90
N ARG A 262 -4.78 -12.50 16.50
CA ARG A 262 -3.78 -13.54 16.23
C ARG A 262 -4.41 -14.71 15.48
N GLY A 263 -3.94 -14.94 14.26
CA GLY A 263 -4.12 -16.19 13.53
C GLY A 263 -2.90 -17.11 13.71
N VAL A 264 -3.08 -18.40 13.47
CA VAL A 264 -1.99 -19.37 13.34
C VAL A 264 -2.14 -20.04 11.98
N ILE A 265 -1.06 -20.08 11.21
CA ILE A 265 -0.99 -20.79 9.92
C ILE A 265 -0.24 -22.09 10.22
N ASN A 266 -0.88 -23.22 9.99
CA ASN A 266 -0.32 -24.56 10.21
C ASN A 266 -0.07 -25.25 8.87
N ASP A 267 0.94 -26.12 8.86
CA ASP A 267 1.29 -26.92 7.69
C ASP A 267 0.55 -28.25 7.62
N VAL A 268 0.56 -28.83 6.42
CA VAL A 268 0.15 -30.21 6.19
C VAL A 268 1.38 -31.10 6.27
N CYS A 269 1.46 -31.84 7.37
CA CYS A 269 2.49 -32.82 7.65
C CYS A 269 1.82 -34.18 7.90
N ALA A 270 2.20 -35.20 7.12
CA ALA A 270 1.64 -36.54 7.18
C ALA A 270 2.70 -37.55 7.63
N LYS A 271 2.41 -38.33 8.67
CA LYS A 271 3.25 -39.48 9.04
C LYS A 271 2.98 -40.61 8.06
N LEU A 272 4.02 -41.07 7.34
CA LEU A 272 3.89 -42.16 6.36
C LEU A 272 4.12 -43.53 7.02
N ASP A 273 5.19 -43.67 7.81
CA ASP A 273 5.46 -44.86 8.62
C ASP A 273 6.12 -44.49 9.97
N GLU A 274 6.61 -45.46 10.75
CA GLU A 274 7.22 -45.19 12.07
C GLU A 274 8.53 -44.36 12.01
N THR A 275 9.18 -44.32 10.85
CA THR A 275 10.47 -43.68 10.57
C THR A 275 10.40 -42.53 9.57
N SER A 276 9.32 -42.44 8.77
CA SER A 276 9.18 -41.46 7.69
C SER A 276 7.96 -40.53 7.84
N ILE A 277 8.18 -39.27 7.45
CA ILE A 277 7.21 -38.17 7.50
C ILE A 277 7.29 -37.42 6.17
N GLU A 278 6.13 -37.07 5.63
CA GLU A 278 5.98 -36.23 4.43
C GLU A 278 5.50 -34.83 4.85
N ILE A 279 6.16 -33.80 4.31
CA ILE A 279 5.76 -32.40 4.44
C ILE A 279 5.35 -31.94 3.04
N THR A 280 4.05 -31.76 2.81
CA THR A 280 3.52 -31.40 1.49
C THR A 280 3.41 -29.88 1.28
N ASP A 281 3.37 -29.11 2.37
CA ASP A 281 3.29 -27.65 2.34
C ASP A 281 4.10 -27.00 3.48
N LEU A 282 4.36 -25.71 3.31
CA LEU A 282 5.08 -24.83 4.24
C LEU A 282 4.24 -23.57 4.53
N PRO A 283 4.48 -22.86 5.65
CA PRO A 283 3.62 -21.74 6.03
C PRO A 283 3.76 -20.60 5.04
N ILE A 284 2.71 -19.78 4.91
CA ILE A 284 2.79 -18.53 4.14
C ILE A 284 3.91 -17.66 4.72
N GLY A 285 4.83 -17.21 3.85
CA GLY A 285 6.06 -16.50 4.24
C GLY A 285 7.27 -17.41 4.49
N THR A 286 7.13 -18.73 4.32
CA THR A 286 8.24 -19.69 4.35
C THR A 286 8.55 -20.19 2.94
N TRP A 287 9.82 -20.04 2.54
CA TRP A 287 10.33 -20.36 1.21
C TRP A 287 11.08 -21.71 1.23
N THR A 288 11.16 -22.35 0.06
CA THR A 288 11.65 -23.73 -0.09
C THR A 288 13.12 -23.80 -0.46
#